data_AF-A0A7V8GP69-F1
#
_entry.id   AF-A0A7V8GP69-F1
#
_cell.length_a   1.000
_cell.length_b   1.000
_cell.length_c   1.000
_cell.angle_alpha   90.00
_cell.angle_beta   90.00
_cell.angle_gamma   90.00
#
_symmetry.space_group_name_H-M   'P 1'
#
loop_
_entity.id
_entity.type
_entity.pdbx_description
1 polymer ?
#
loop_
_entity_poly.entity_id
_entity_poly.type
_entity_poly.pdbx_seq_one_letter_code
_entity_poly.pdbx_strand_id
1 'polypeptide(L)'
;MDRCLYGLYARPPGRRRIDARLVRTAAAQSGALPARRRRSPALAAAASVGVAACLVLAGLGLRGAESRADDAATAAATAPTADAVPVGTGFDPGWQGCLQRFARGQAHLQPVSDAWAQRLAGRADVCLRREAGGWSAAWPVTLRAEHFVSAAANDRVREVQALLRGEGLYDGALDGLYGPRTRQALARFQAGNGLPATGAPDPATLFLLDERMAGTASLQPPHTPPTSTESTHHGHG
;
A
#
# COMPACT_ATOMS: atom_id res chain seq x y z
N MET A 1 -12.50 -9.90 7.82
CA MET A 1 -11.76 -8.64 7.64
C MET A 1 -10.29 -8.91 7.86
N ASP A 2 -9.47 -8.53 6.89
CA ASP A 2 -8.11 -9.03 6.79
C ASP A 2 -7.09 -8.18 7.56
N ARG A 3 -7.15 -8.26 8.89
CA ARG A 3 -6.25 -7.58 9.85
C ARG A 3 -4.77 -7.85 9.55
N CYS A 4 -4.46 -8.98 8.92
CA CYS A 4 -3.09 -9.39 8.63
C CYS A 4 -2.47 -8.65 7.43
N LEU A 5 -3.24 -8.41 6.37
CA LEU A 5 -2.76 -7.66 5.20
C LEU A 5 -2.46 -6.19 5.54
N TYR A 6 -3.27 -5.57 6.40
CA TYR A 6 -3.04 -4.19 6.84
C TYR A 6 -1.80 -4.03 7.74
N GLY A 7 -1.50 -5.02 8.58
CA GLY A 7 -0.29 -5.02 9.41
C GLY A 7 1.03 -5.01 8.62
N LEU A 8 0.96 -5.29 7.31
CA LEU A 8 2.09 -5.25 6.39
C LEU A 8 2.41 -3.81 5.94
N TYR A 9 1.40 -2.97 5.78
CA TYR A 9 1.57 -1.55 5.40
C TYR A 9 2.13 -0.71 6.54
N ALA A 10 1.86 -1.10 7.79
CA ALA A 10 2.46 -0.50 8.99
C ALA A 10 3.95 -0.84 9.16
N ARG A 11 4.52 -1.72 8.33
CA ARG A 11 5.95 -2.07 8.39
C ARG A 11 6.78 -1.19 7.45
N PRO A 12 8.05 -0.90 7.82
CA PRO A 12 8.99 -0.21 6.93
C PRO A 12 9.17 -0.99 5.61
N PRO A 13 9.44 -0.33 4.47
CA PRO A 13 9.49 -0.96 3.14
C PRO A 13 10.34 -2.24 3.08
N GLY A 14 11.52 -2.24 3.69
CA GLY A 14 12.43 -3.42 3.71
C GLY A 14 11.97 -4.59 4.58
N ARG A 15 10.90 -4.43 5.36
CA ARG A 15 10.33 -5.48 6.23
C ARG A 15 8.94 -5.95 5.78
N ARG A 16 8.49 -5.48 4.62
CA ARG A 16 7.24 -5.91 3.98
C ARG A 16 7.49 -7.22 3.23
N ARG A 17 7.29 -8.37 3.90
CA ARG A 17 7.38 -9.69 3.26
C ARG A 17 5.99 -10.33 3.18
N ILE A 18 5.60 -10.71 1.97
CA ILE A 18 4.44 -11.55 1.73
C ILE A 18 4.94 -12.99 1.78
N ASP A 19 4.64 -13.70 2.86
CA ASP A 19 5.00 -15.10 3.03
C ASP A 19 3.76 -16.01 3.04
N ALA A 20 3.99 -17.31 2.92
CA ALA A 20 2.92 -18.30 2.89
C ALA A 20 2.07 -18.31 4.16
N ARG A 21 2.58 -17.81 5.30
CA ARG A 21 1.81 -17.73 6.55
C ARG A 21 0.83 -16.56 6.48
N LEU A 22 1.30 -15.39 6.04
CA LEU A 22 0.46 -14.22 5.84
C LEU A 22 -0.65 -14.51 4.82
N VAL A 23 -0.32 -15.07 3.67
CA VAL A 23 -1.31 -15.38 2.62
C VAL A 23 -2.38 -16.35 3.13
N ARG A 24 -1.98 -17.39 3.87
CA ARG A 24 -2.93 -18.33 4.48
C ARG A 24 -3.80 -17.67 5.55
N THR A 25 -3.23 -16.80 6.36
CA THR A 25 -3.98 -16.09 7.40
C THR A 25 -4.97 -15.12 6.78
N ALA A 26 -4.59 -14.50 5.66
CA ALA A 26 -5.47 -13.61 4.91
C ALA A 26 -6.60 -14.36 4.20
N ALA A 27 -6.28 -15.44 3.50
CA ALA A 27 -7.28 -16.34 2.94
C ALA A 27 -8.30 -16.81 4.00
N ALA A 28 -7.85 -17.13 5.22
CA ALA A 28 -8.75 -17.50 6.30
C ALA A 28 -9.65 -16.34 6.77
N GLN A 29 -9.11 -15.11 6.90
CA GLN A 29 -9.87 -13.93 7.34
C GLN A 29 -10.87 -13.38 6.32
N SER A 30 -10.71 -13.77 5.06
CA SER A 30 -11.62 -13.51 3.94
C SER A 30 -12.65 -14.64 3.74
N GLY A 31 -12.60 -15.71 4.53
CA GLY A 31 -13.52 -16.84 4.43
C GLY A 31 -13.24 -17.76 3.23
N ALA A 32 -12.05 -17.70 2.64
CA ALA A 32 -11.67 -18.59 1.55
C ALA A 32 -11.50 -20.02 2.09
N LEU A 33 -12.35 -20.94 1.62
CA LEU A 33 -12.26 -22.36 1.96
C LEU A 33 -11.09 -23.00 1.18
N PRO A 34 -10.26 -23.83 1.82
CA PRO A 34 -9.19 -24.53 1.12
C PRO A 34 -9.77 -25.47 0.07
N ALA A 35 -9.20 -25.46 -1.14
CA ALA A 35 -9.57 -26.39 -2.20
C ALA A 35 -9.37 -27.83 -1.70
N ARG A 36 -10.47 -28.57 -1.49
CA ARG A 36 -10.42 -29.98 -1.10
C ARG A 36 -9.64 -30.74 -2.18
N ARG A 37 -8.44 -31.21 -1.85
CA ARG A 37 -7.74 -32.20 -2.68
C ARG A 37 -8.65 -33.41 -2.83
N ARG A 38 -9.19 -33.63 -4.02
CA ARG A 38 -9.87 -34.88 -4.37
C ARG A 38 -8.85 -36.01 -4.19
N ARG A 39 -9.01 -36.82 -3.14
CA ARG A 39 -8.32 -38.10 -3.04
C ARG A 39 -9.04 -39.05 -3.98
N SER A 40 -8.39 -39.44 -5.08
CA SER A 40 -8.85 -40.55 -5.91
C SER A 40 -8.82 -41.84 -5.06
N PRO A 41 -9.89 -42.65 -5.02
CA PRO A 41 -9.83 -43.94 -4.34
C PRO A 41 -8.99 -44.90 -5.17
N ALA A 42 -8.03 -45.57 -4.52
CA ALA A 42 -7.31 -46.69 -5.08
C ALA A 42 -8.27 -47.89 -5.20
N LEU A 43 -8.49 -48.39 -6.42
CA LEU A 43 -9.14 -49.68 -6.64
C LEU A 43 -8.08 -50.78 -6.56
N ALA A 44 -8.22 -51.65 -5.57
CA ALA A 44 -7.58 -52.95 -5.52
C ALA A 44 -8.63 -54.01 -5.86
N ALA A 45 -8.40 -54.80 -6.91
CA ALA A 45 -8.96 -56.14 -7.07
C ALA A 45 -8.16 -56.92 -8.13
N ALA A 46 -7.76 -58.12 -7.74
CA ALA A 46 -6.96 -59.09 -8.48
C ALA A 46 -7.80 -59.87 -9.53
N ALA A 47 -7.17 -60.38 -10.59
CA ALA A 47 -7.47 -61.71 -11.17
C ALA A 47 -6.49 -62.11 -12.31
N SER A 48 -5.91 -63.31 -12.13
CA SER A 48 -5.52 -64.34 -13.11
C SER A 48 -4.62 -64.02 -14.32
N VAL A 49 -3.46 -64.67 -14.29
CA VAL A 49 -2.56 -65.02 -15.40
C VAL A 49 -3.30 -65.86 -16.46
N GLY A 50 -3.17 -65.49 -17.74
CA GLY A 50 -3.69 -66.26 -18.86
C GLY A 50 -3.28 -65.73 -20.23
N VAL A 51 -2.19 -66.30 -20.77
CA VAL A 51 -1.88 -66.60 -22.20
C VAL A 51 -1.89 -65.47 -23.26
N ALA A 52 -0.67 -65.11 -23.66
CA ALA A 52 -0.11 -64.91 -25.02
C ALA A 52 -0.92 -64.34 -26.22
N ALA A 53 -0.19 -63.49 -26.96
CA ALA A 53 -0.20 -63.25 -28.41
C ALA A 53 -1.12 -62.16 -29.00
N CYS A 54 -0.53 -61.04 -29.45
CA CYS A 54 -0.25 -60.75 -30.86
C CYS A 54 0.20 -59.29 -31.08
N LEU A 55 1.11 -59.12 -32.03
CA LEU A 55 1.72 -57.88 -32.53
C LEU A 55 0.68 -56.88 -33.08
N VAL A 56 0.99 -55.57 -33.00
CA VAL A 56 1.18 -54.67 -34.18
C VAL A 56 1.51 -53.25 -33.68
N LEU A 57 2.49 -52.64 -34.36
CA LEU A 57 3.03 -51.29 -34.18
C LEU A 57 2.04 -50.18 -34.59
N ALA A 58 1.98 -49.08 -33.85
CA ALA A 58 1.84 -47.73 -34.42
C ALA A 58 2.12 -46.62 -33.38
N GLY A 59 3.27 -45.95 -33.53
CA GLY A 59 3.35 -44.49 -33.74
C GLY A 59 2.80 -43.50 -32.71
N LEU A 60 3.76 -42.76 -32.13
CA LEU A 60 3.71 -41.35 -31.75
C LEU A 60 2.83 -40.92 -30.56
N GLY A 61 3.53 -40.68 -29.45
CA GLY A 61 3.76 -39.32 -28.99
C GLY A 61 2.81 -38.83 -27.90
N LEU A 62 3.32 -38.74 -26.67
CA LEU A 62 3.14 -37.57 -25.80
C LEU A 62 4.20 -37.59 -24.69
N ARG A 63 4.81 -36.42 -24.54
CA ARG A 63 5.93 -36.05 -23.67
C ARG A 63 5.66 -36.37 -22.20
N GLY A 64 6.56 -37.16 -21.61
CA GLY A 64 6.86 -37.11 -20.18
C GLY A 64 8.13 -36.28 -19.98
N ALA A 65 8.07 -35.28 -19.11
CA ALA A 65 9.27 -34.66 -18.54
C ALA A 65 9.06 -34.59 -17.03
N GLU A 66 9.56 -35.61 -16.35
CA GLU A 66 9.82 -35.58 -14.92
C GLU A 66 11.08 -34.76 -14.69
N SER A 67 10.98 -33.71 -13.88
CA SER A 67 12.14 -32.94 -13.44
C SER A 67 12.87 -33.68 -12.31
N ARG A 68 14.09 -34.14 -12.57
CA ARG A 68 15.09 -34.37 -11.52
C ARG A 68 16.36 -33.60 -11.85
N ALA A 69 16.86 -32.96 -10.80
CA ALA A 69 18.13 -32.28 -10.74
C ALA A 69 19.26 -33.29 -10.79
N ASP A 70 20.36 -32.93 -11.45
CA ASP A 70 21.72 -33.27 -11.04
C ASP A 70 22.68 -32.19 -11.55
N ASP A 71 23.67 -31.93 -10.70
CA ASP A 71 24.77 -30.98 -10.87
C ASP A 71 25.71 -31.37 -12.02
N ALA A 72 26.23 -30.38 -12.74
CA ALA A 72 27.62 -30.40 -13.23
C ALA A 72 28.05 -29.00 -13.71
N ALA A 73 29.18 -28.57 -13.18
CA ALA A 73 29.84 -27.31 -13.45
C ALA A 73 30.63 -27.31 -14.78
N THR A 74 30.90 -26.08 -15.23
CA THR A 74 32.05 -25.61 -16.04
C THR A 74 31.94 -25.66 -17.57
N ALA A 75 31.66 -24.51 -18.17
CA ALA A 75 32.34 -24.05 -19.38
C ALA A 75 32.30 -22.51 -19.42
N ALA A 76 33.47 -21.94 -19.65
CA ALA A 76 33.74 -20.51 -19.69
C ALA A 76 32.88 -19.78 -20.73
N ALA A 77 32.12 -18.80 -20.28
CA ALA A 77 31.62 -17.70 -21.11
C ALA A 77 31.92 -16.42 -20.34
N THR A 78 32.81 -15.62 -20.91
CA THR A 78 33.19 -14.29 -20.45
C THR A 78 31.92 -13.46 -20.31
N ALA A 79 31.52 -13.21 -19.06
CA ALA A 79 30.42 -12.29 -18.77
C ALA A 79 30.81 -10.89 -19.29
N PRO A 80 29.91 -10.15 -19.95
CA PRO A 80 30.10 -8.72 -20.03
C PRO A 80 30.17 -8.23 -18.59
N THR A 81 31.27 -7.56 -18.25
CA THR A 81 31.36 -6.75 -17.04
C THR A 81 30.11 -5.89 -17.01
N ALA A 82 29.22 -6.20 -16.06
CA ALA A 82 28.22 -5.25 -15.64
C ALA A 82 29.02 -4.04 -15.20
N ASP A 83 29.07 -3.02 -16.06
CA ASP A 83 29.58 -1.73 -15.70
C ASP A 83 28.94 -1.38 -14.37
N ALA A 84 29.78 -1.27 -13.36
CA ALA A 84 29.40 -0.74 -12.07
C ALA A 84 28.75 0.61 -12.36
N VAL A 85 27.42 0.65 -12.30
CA VAL A 85 26.70 1.93 -12.27
C VAL A 85 27.33 2.69 -11.11
N PRO A 86 27.93 3.87 -11.34
CA PRO A 86 28.47 4.63 -10.24
C PRO A 86 27.29 4.93 -9.34
N VAL A 87 27.24 4.27 -8.18
CA VAL A 87 26.47 4.75 -7.03
C VAL A 87 27.05 6.12 -6.78
N GLY A 88 26.38 7.15 -7.31
CA GLY A 88 26.86 8.51 -7.25
C GLY A 88 27.11 8.85 -5.80
N THR A 89 28.38 8.92 -5.42
CA THR A 89 28.84 9.52 -4.17
C THR A 89 28.77 11.05 -4.23
N GLY A 90 28.05 11.60 -5.22
CA GLY A 90 27.65 12.99 -5.30
C GLY A 90 26.37 13.22 -4.52
N PHE A 91 26.49 13.96 -3.42
CA PHE A 91 25.36 14.60 -2.77
C PHE A 91 24.70 15.53 -3.79
N ASP A 92 23.53 15.16 -4.35
CA ASP A 92 22.74 16.06 -5.19
C ASP A 92 22.32 17.26 -4.33
N PRO A 93 22.94 18.45 -4.50
CA PRO A 93 22.71 19.58 -3.62
C PRO A 93 21.29 20.13 -3.77
N GLY A 94 20.63 19.90 -4.91
CA GLY A 94 19.24 20.29 -5.13
C GLY A 94 18.28 19.44 -4.32
N TRP A 95 18.42 18.11 -4.38
CA TRP A 95 17.62 17.18 -3.58
C TRP A 95 17.79 17.41 -2.07
N GLN A 96 19.04 17.52 -1.63
CA GLN A 96 19.36 17.65 -0.21
C GLN A 96 18.99 19.04 0.34
N GLY A 97 19.27 20.10 -0.42
CA GLY A 97 18.81 21.45 -0.08
C GLY A 97 17.29 21.54 -0.02
N CYS A 98 16.58 20.82 -0.90
CA CYS A 98 15.13 20.71 -0.83
C CYS A 98 14.68 20.03 0.47
N LEU A 99 15.23 18.86 0.81
CA LEU A 99 14.88 18.13 2.04
C LEU A 99 15.13 18.94 3.31
N GLN A 100 16.18 19.76 3.34
CA GLN A 100 16.51 20.62 4.48
C GLN A 100 15.41 21.65 4.80
N ARG A 101 14.52 21.97 3.86
CA ARG A 101 13.37 22.85 4.08
C ARG A 101 12.33 22.23 5.02
N PHE A 102 12.26 20.90 5.06
CA PHE A 102 11.38 20.17 5.95
C PHE A 102 12.13 19.94 7.27
N ALA A 103 11.82 20.75 8.29
CA ALA A 103 12.50 20.74 9.58
C ALA A 103 12.90 19.32 10.05
N ARG A 104 14.22 19.08 10.15
CA ARG A 104 14.95 17.90 10.68
C ARG A 104 14.13 16.62 10.95
N GLY A 105 13.53 16.02 9.92
CA GLY A 105 13.29 14.56 9.92
C GLY A 105 11.85 14.06 9.80
N GLN A 106 10.88 14.88 9.36
CA GLN A 106 9.49 14.42 9.15
C GLN A 106 9.07 14.29 7.68
N ALA A 107 10.04 14.23 6.77
CA ALA A 107 9.75 14.00 5.36
C ALA A 107 9.56 12.50 5.08
N HIS A 108 8.41 12.12 4.54
CA HIS A 108 8.19 10.77 4.02
C HIS A 108 8.73 10.67 2.61
N LEU A 109 9.57 9.65 2.32
CA LEU A 109 10.12 9.38 1.00
C LEU A 109 9.37 8.22 0.34
N GLN A 110 8.93 8.39 -0.91
CA GLN A 110 8.21 7.36 -1.64
C GLN A 110 8.53 7.38 -3.15
N PRO A 111 8.65 6.18 -3.78
CA PRO A 111 8.64 6.06 -5.23
C PRO A 111 7.24 6.34 -5.81
N VAL A 112 7.19 7.04 -6.93
CA VAL A 112 5.95 7.55 -7.52
C VAL A 112 5.93 7.34 -9.03
N SER A 113 4.73 7.28 -9.61
CA SER A 113 4.57 7.19 -11.06
C SER A 113 4.95 8.50 -11.74
N ASP A 114 5.34 8.43 -13.02
CA ASP A 114 5.63 9.62 -13.82
C ASP A 114 4.46 10.61 -13.84
N ALA A 115 3.23 10.10 -13.98
CA ALA A 115 2.02 10.91 -13.97
C ALA A 115 1.82 11.66 -12.64
N TRP A 116 2.19 11.06 -11.51
CA TRP A 116 2.08 11.73 -10.21
C TRP A 116 3.21 12.73 -10.00
N ALA A 117 4.44 12.37 -10.38
CA ALA A 117 5.58 13.30 -10.33
C ALA A 117 5.32 14.56 -11.15
N GLN A 118 4.72 14.44 -12.34
CA GLN A 118 4.32 15.58 -13.16
C GLN A 118 3.30 16.50 -12.47
N ARG A 119 2.33 15.94 -11.72
CA ARG A 119 1.37 16.75 -10.95
C ARG A 119 2.00 17.47 -9.77
N LEU A 120 3.05 16.89 -9.19
CA LEU A 120 3.77 17.48 -8.06
C LEU A 120 4.88 18.44 -8.50
N ALA A 121 5.20 18.48 -9.79
CA ALA A 121 6.26 19.32 -10.31
C ALA A 121 5.99 20.80 -10.02
N GLY A 122 7.02 21.52 -9.56
CA GLY A 122 6.94 22.96 -9.25
C GLY A 122 6.38 23.29 -7.87
N ARG A 123 5.95 22.29 -7.10
CA ARG A 123 5.46 22.50 -5.74
C ARG A 123 6.57 22.77 -4.74
N ALA A 124 6.39 23.79 -3.90
CA ALA A 124 7.39 24.22 -2.92
C ALA A 124 7.46 23.31 -1.68
N ASP A 125 6.40 22.53 -1.43
CA ASP A 125 6.22 21.61 -0.32
C ASP A 125 6.53 20.15 -0.68
N VAL A 126 7.02 19.90 -1.89
CA VAL A 126 7.43 18.57 -2.37
C VAL A 126 8.82 18.63 -2.99
N CYS A 127 9.68 17.69 -2.58
CA CYS A 127 10.95 17.44 -3.25
C CYS A 127 10.80 16.29 -4.23
N LEU A 128 11.25 16.47 -5.47
CA LEU A 128 11.26 15.43 -6.50
C LEU A 128 12.69 15.13 -6.94
N ARG A 129 13.00 13.85 -7.13
CA ARG A 129 14.26 13.39 -7.70
C ARG A 129 13.99 12.27 -8.70
N ARG A 130 14.66 12.33 -9.85
CA ARG A 130 14.64 11.23 -10.83
C ARG A 130 15.78 10.26 -10.51
N GLU A 131 15.45 9.00 -10.35
CA GLU A 131 16.38 7.90 -10.06
C GLU A 131 16.33 6.87 -11.20
N ALA A 132 17.26 5.92 -11.21
CA ALA A 132 17.30 4.86 -12.22
C ALA A 132 16.01 4.01 -12.26
N GLY A 133 15.32 3.88 -11.12
CA GLY A 133 14.08 3.12 -10.98
C GLY A 133 12.78 3.93 -11.16
N GLY A 134 12.87 5.22 -11.50
CA GLY A 134 11.71 6.12 -11.64
C GLY A 134 11.81 7.37 -10.76
N TRP A 135 10.67 7.97 -10.44
CA TRP A 135 10.61 9.16 -9.60
C TRP A 135 10.54 8.81 -8.12
N SER A 136 11.30 9.56 -7.32
CA SER A 136 11.18 9.59 -5.87
C SER A 136 10.71 10.97 -5.45
N ALA A 137 9.79 11.00 -4.49
CA ALA A 137 9.19 12.21 -3.97
C ALA A 137 9.26 12.21 -2.44
N ALA A 138 9.51 13.39 -1.86
CA ALA A 138 9.52 13.60 -0.43
C ALA A 138 8.69 14.81 -0.01
N TRP A 139 7.94 14.66 1.07
CA TRP A 139 7.02 15.68 1.58
C TRP A 139 6.84 15.53 3.10
N PRO A 140 6.48 16.61 3.83
CA PRO A 140 6.16 16.50 5.25
C PRO A 140 4.83 15.75 5.44
N VAL A 141 4.77 14.87 6.44
CA VAL A 141 3.53 14.13 6.78
C VAL A 141 3.10 14.44 8.21
N THR A 142 1.84 14.85 8.39
CA THR A 142 1.23 15.01 9.72
C THR A 142 0.22 13.91 10.00
N LEU A 143 -0.60 13.54 9.00
CA LEU A 143 -1.36 12.31 9.03
C LEU A 143 -0.45 11.11 8.81
N ARG A 144 -0.61 10.10 9.68
CA ARG A 144 0.13 8.85 9.58
C ARG A 144 -0.80 7.65 9.58
N ALA A 145 -0.37 6.57 8.95
CA ALA A 145 -1.18 5.36 8.82
C ALA A 145 -1.57 4.78 10.19
N GLU A 146 -0.76 4.98 11.22
CA GLU A 146 -1.03 4.49 12.57
C GLU A 146 -2.32 5.05 13.17
N HIS A 147 -2.71 6.28 12.79
CA HIS A 147 -3.99 6.88 13.23
C HIS A 147 -5.20 6.08 12.75
N PHE A 148 -5.07 5.31 11.66
CA PHE A 148 -6.14 4.53 11.05
C PHE A 148 -6.13 3.05 11.48
N VAL A 149 -5.08 2.60 12.17
CA VAL A 149 -4.91 1.18 12.53
C VAL A 149 -5.41 0.88 13.96
N SER A 150 -5.69 1.92 14.77
CA SER A 150 -6.27 1.73 16.10
C SER A 150 -7.71 1.23 16.02
N ALA A 151 -8.07 0.33 16.95
CA ALA A 151 -9.46 -0.07 17.14
C ALA A 151 -10.28 1.00 17.88
N ALA A 152 -9.59 1.94 18.56
CA ALA A 152 -10.20 3.09 19.19
C ALA A 152 -10.46 4.21 18.18
N ALA A 153 -11.48 5.01 18.47
CA ALA A 153 -11.77 6.24 17.75
C ALA A 153 -10.56 7.18 17.80
N ASN A 154 -10.28 7.84 16.68
CA ASN A 154 -9.19 8.79 16.53
C ASN A 154 -9.69 10.09 15.91
N ASP A 155 -9.32 11.23 16.50
CA ASP A 155 -9.79 12.54 16.03
C ASP A 155 -9.29 12.87 14.62
N ARG A 156 -8.07 12.43 14.25
CA ARG A 156 -7.57 12.59 12.88
C ARG A 156 -8.39 11.81 11.86
N VAL A 157 -8.88 10.63 12.23
CA VAL A 157 -9.78 9.85 11.38
C VAL A 157 -11.13 10.55 11.26
N ARG A 158 -11.60 11.19 12.33
CA ARG A 158 -12.84 11.96 12.33
C ARG A 158 -12.75 13.20 11.43
N GLU A 159 -11.64 13.92 11.47
CA GLU A 159 -11.33 15.04 10.56
C GLU A 159 -11.37 14.56 9.09
N VAL A 160 -10.74 13.43 8.80
CA VAL A 160 -10.76 12.82 7.46
C VAL A 160 -12.17 12.41 7.04
N GLN A 161 -12.97 11.81 7.93
CA GLN A 161 -14.36 11.49 7.64
C GLN A 161 -15.20 12.73 7.34
N ALA A 162 -14.96 13.83 8.07
CA ALA A 162 -15.64 15.10 7.85
C ALA A 162 -15.27 15.70 6.49
N LEU A 163 -13.98 15.71 6.15
CA LEU A 163 -13.49 16.12 4.83
C LEU A 163 -14.14 15.30 3.71
N LEU A 164 -14.07 13.97 3.81
CA LEU A 164 -14.62 13.08 2.78
C LEU A 164 -16.13 13.20 2.65
N ARG A 165 -16.84 13.54 3.74
CA ARG A 165 -18.27 13.85 3.68
C ARG A 165 -18.53 15.17 2.95
N GLY A 166 -17.72 16.21 3.23
CA GLY A 166 -17.78 17.48 2.52
C GLY A 166 -17.57 17.34 1.02
N GLU A 167 -16.73 16.38 0.60
CA GLU A 167 -16.51 16.02 -0.81
C GLU A 167 -17.58 15.07 -1.39
N GLY A 168 -18.61 14.71 -0.62
CA GLY A 168 -19.68 13.79 -1.06
C GLY A 168 -19.24 12.33 -1.19
N LEU A 169 -18.06 11.96 -0.67
CA LEU A 169 -17.47 10.63 -0.78
C LEU A 169 -17.86 9.71 0.39
N TYR A 170 -18.28 10.28 1.53
CA TYR A 170 -18.58 9.58 2.78
C TYR A 170 -19.95 9.95 3.35
N ASP A 171 -20.75 8.95 3.70
CA ASP A 171 -22.12 9.07 4.22
C ASP A 171 -22.30 8.40 5.61
N GLY A 172 -21.23 7.82 6.18
CA GLY A 172 -21.23 7.18 7.49
C GLY A 172 -21.11 8.17 8.65
N ALA A 173 -21.04 7.69 9.89
CA ALA A 173 -20.90 8.55 11.08
C ALA A 173 -19.49 9.15 11.22
N LEU A 174 -19.36 10.34 11.82
CA LEU A 174 -18.05 10.92 12.16
C LEU A 174 -17.54 10.33 13.48
N ASP A 175 -17.42 9.02 13.53
CA ASP A 175 -17.08 8.26 14.74
C ASP A 175 -15.57 8.17 15.01
N GLY A 176 -14.73 8.61 14.06
CA GLY A 176 -13.28 8.48 14.15
C GLY A 176 -12.79 7.04 13.97
N LEU A 177 -13.61 6.14 13.44
CA LEU A 177 -13.25 4.75 13.19
C LEU A 177 -12.95 4.51 11.71
N TYR A 178 -11.82 3.83 11.47
CA TYR A 178 -11.45 3.38 10.13
C TYR A 178 -12.20 2.07 9.75
N GLY A 179 -13.52 2.20 9.62
CA GLY A 179 -14.45 1.12 9.26
C GLY A 179 -14.59 0.90 7.74
N PRO A 180 -15.46 -0.04 7.32
CA PRO A 180 -15.72 -0.34 5.91
C PRO A 180 -16.16 0.87 5.09
N ARG A 181 -17.01 1.72 5.65
CA ARG A 181 -17.50 2.94 4.97
C ARG A 181 -16.35 3.94 4.76
N THR A 182 -15.51 4.13 5.77
CA THR A 182 -14.34 5.03 5.69
C THR A 182 -13.37 4.52 4.61
N ARG A 183 -13.13 3.20 4.56
CA ARG A 183 -12.33 2.56 3.49
C ARG A 183 -12.88 2.80 2.10
N GLN A 184 -14.18 2.64 1.92
CA GLN A 184 -14.81 2.85 0.62
C GLN A 184 -14.70 4.31 0.18
N ALA A 185 -14.89 5.26 1.11
CA ALA A 185 -14.69 6.67 0.83
C ALA A 185 -13.24 6.99 0.45
N LEU A 186 -12.25 6.42 1.16
CA LEU A 186 -10.83 6.55 0.80
C LEU A 186 -10.55 5.98 -0.60
N ALA A 187 -11.14 4.84 -0.97
CA ALA A 187 -10.95 4.25 -2.29
C ALA A 187 -11.49 5.16 -3.40
N ARG A 188 -12.65 5.81 -3.18
CA ARG A 188 -13.21 6.80 -4.11
C ARG A 188 -12.34 8.05 -4.20
N PHE A 189 -11.86 8.54 -3.05
CA PHE A 189 -10.93 9.67 -2.99
C PHE A 189 -9.65 9.39 -3.78
N GLN A 190 -9.06 8.21 -3.60
CA GLN A 190 -7.90 7.76 -4.36
C GLN A 190 -8.16 7.74 -5.86
N ALA A 191 -9.27 7.12 -6.30
CA ALA A 191 -9.64 7.08 -7.70
C ALA A 191 -9.77 8.49 -8.31
N GLY A 192 -10.45 9.40 -7.61
CA GLY A 192 -10.64 10.79 -8.04
C GLY A 192 -9.33 11.59 -8.13
N ASN A 193 -8.30 11.19 -7.39
CA ASN A 193 -6.98 11.82 -7.42
C ASN A 193 -5.95 11.03 -8.26
N GLY A 194 -6.39 10.02 -9.01
CA GLY A 194 -5.53 9.21 -9.88
C GLY A 194 -4.54 8.33 -9.10
N LEU A 195 -4.89 7.91 -7.89
CA LEU A 195 -4.20 6.90 -7.10
C LEU A 195 -4.90 5.54 -7.23
N PRO A 196 -4.22 4.41 -6.99
CA PRO A 196 -4.86 3.11 -6.90
C PRO A 196 -5.93 3.10 -5.80
N ALA A 197 -7.17 2.73 -6.16
CA ALA A 197 -8.34 2.73 -5.27
C ALA A 197 -8.35 1.55 -4.28
N THR A 198 -7.35 1.49 -3.40
CA THR A 198 -7.16 0.42 -2.40
C THR A 198 -8.00 0.61 -1.14
N GLY A 199 -8.44 1.83 -0.88
CA GLY A 199 -9.06 2.25 0.37
C GLY A 199 -8.10 2.32 1.55
N ALA A 200 -6.81 2.04 1.35
CA ALA A 200 -5.80 2.07 2.39
C ALA A 200 -5.28 3.51 2.63
N PRO A 201 -4.96 3.88 3.87
CA PRO A 201 -4.30 5.16 4.19
C PRO A 201 -2.81 5.09 3.82
N ASP A 202 -2.52 4.91 2.53
CA ASP A 202 -1.14 4.91 2.04
C ASP A 202 -0.54 6.33 2.06
N PRO A 203 0.79 6.48 2.04
CA PRO A 203 1.38 7.79 2.29
C PRO A 203 1.02 8.85 1.24
N ALA A 204 0.80 8.46 -0.03
CA ALA A 204 0.32 9.38 -1.06
C ALA A 204 -1.13 9.84 -0.78
N THR A 205 -1.98 8.93 -0.30
CA THR A 205 -3.34 9.26 0.13
C THR A 205 -3.33 10.19 1.33
N LEU A 206 -2.50 9.90 2.35
CA LEU A 206 -2.37 10.71 3.55
C LEU A 206 -1.86 12.12 3.25
N PHE A 207 -0.89 12.24 2.34
CA PHE A 207 -0.42 13.52 1.85
C PHE A 207 -1.55 14.35 1.26
N LEU A 208 -2.30 13.80 0.30
CA LEU A 208 -3.40 14.54 -0.32
C LEU A 208 -4.49 14.92 0.69
N LEU A 209 -4.78 14.06 1.68
CA LEU A 209 -5.71 14.39 2.74
C LEU A 209 -5.20 15.55 3.60
N ASP A 210 -3.92 15.53 4.00
CA ASP A 210 -3.29 16.63 4.74
C ASP A 210 -3.39 17.96 4.00
N GLU A 211 -3.16 17.95 2.69
CA GLU A 211 -3.26 19.15 1.86
C GLU A 211 -4.68 19.70 1.79
N ARG A 212 -5.67 18.82 1.63
CA ARG A 212 -7.07 19.22 1.62
C ARG A 212 -7.46 19.83 2.95
N MET A 213 -7.02 19.24 4.07
CA MET A 213 -7.29 19.76 5.41
C MET A 213 -6.57 21.10 5.68
N ALA A 214 -5.31 21.24 5.26
CA ALA A 214 -4.55 22.49 5.38
C ALA A 214 -5.14 23.61 4.50
N GLY A 215 -5.63 23.26 3.31
CA GLY A 215 -6.37 24.17 2.43
C GLY A 215 -7.68 24.66 3.07
N THR A 216 -8.43 23.78 3.74
CA THR A 216 -9.65 24.17 4.46
C THR A 216 -9.38 25.06 5.69
N ALA A 217 -8.26 24.85 6.39
CA ALA A 217 -7.86 25.72 7.51
C ALA A 217 -7.45 27.13 7.04
N SER A 218 -6.92 27.24 5.82
CA SER A 218 -6.47 28.51 5.24
C SER A 218 -7.62 29.34 4.64
N LEU A 219 -8.77 28.72 4.35
CA LEU A 219 -9.98 29.39 3.86
C LEU A 219 -10.94 29.80 4.98
N GLN A 220 -10.63 29.45 6.22
CA GLN A 220 -11.41 29.87 7.37
C GLN A 220 -10.94 31.27 7.80
N PRO A 221 -11.74 32.35 7.64
CA PRO A 221 -11.41 33.63 8.25
C PRO A 221 -11.24 33.43 9.75
N PRO A 222 -10.36 34.19 10.43
CA PRO A 222 -10.12 34.01 11.85
C PRO A 222 -11.45 34.05 12.59
N HIS A 223 -11.83 32.90 13.15
CA HIS A 223 -12.94 32.83 14.09
C HIS A 223 -12.52 33.62 15.31
N THR A 224 -12.89 34.91 15.36
CA THR A 224 -12.91 35.62 16.63
C THR A 224 -13.83 34.83 17.55
N PRO A 225 -13.35 34.30 18.69
CA PRO A 225 -14.24 33.66 19.64
C PRO A 225 -15.36 34.65 20.00
N PRO A 226 -16.61 34.21 20.16
CA PRO A 226 -17.65 35.09 20.65
C PRO A 226 -17.16 35.63 22.00
N THR A 227 -16.96 36.95 22.07
CA THR A 227 -16.74 37.65 23.33
C THR A 227 -17.94 37.33 24.21
N SER A 228 -17.74 36.45 25.19
CA SER A 228 -18.62 36.33 26.33
C SER A 228 -18.69 37.72 26.96
N THR A 229 -19.72 38.47 26.62
CA THR A 229 -20.06 39.69 27.32
C THR A 229 -20.59 39.22 28.66
N GLU A 230 -19.67 39.12 29.61
CA GLU A 230 -19.94 38.99 31.03
C GLU A 230 -20.77 40.21 31.43
N SER A 231 -22.10 40.04 31.40
CA SER A 231 -23.04 40.99 32.00
C SER A 231 -22.90 40.88 33.51
N THR A 232 -21.99 41.69 34.06
CA THR A 232 -21.86 41.95 35.48
C THR A 232 -23.16 42.58 36.00
N HIS A 233 -24.05 41.74 36.54
CA HIS A 233 -25.20 42.17 37.32
C HIS A 233 -24.72 42.49 38.75
N HIS A 234 -24.33 43.75 39.00
CA HIS A 234 -24.18 44.25 40.35
C HIS A 234 -25.56 44.50 40.96
N GLY A 235 -26.01 43.55 41.77
CA GLY A 235 -27.13 43.74 42.69
C GLY A 235 -26.66 44.54 43.91
N HIS A 236 -27.21 45.74 44.08
CA HIS A 236 -27.15 46.48 45.33
C HIS A 236 -28.30 46.02 46.25
N GLY A 237 -27.96 45.68 47.48
CA GLY A 237 -28.86 45.40 48.59
C GLY A 237 -28.10 45.47 49.90
#